data_AF-A0A947NCT8-F1
#
_entry.id   AF-A0A947NCT8-F1
#
_cell.length_a   1.000
_cell.length_b   1.000
_cell.length_c   1.000
_cell.angle_alpha   90.00
_cell.angle_beta   90.00
_cell.angle_gamma   90.00
#
_symmetry.space_group_name_H-M   'P 1'
#
loop_
_entity.id
_entity.type
_entity.pdbx_description
1 polymer ?
#
loop_
_entity_poly.entity_id
_entity_poly.type
_entity_poly.pdbx_seq_one_letter_code
_entity_poly.pdbx_strand_id
1 'polypeptide(L)'
;MVMTKEKYSGKILIIGCGAVAQCAIPLIIKHIDIPLKNITIMDYEDYQDKVKDTLAKGVKYVFGKIVKENMAQELAKYVGSGDMIIDLAFNIDCLEILQWCHDRNILYVNASVEEWDPFAGQDSRDPRGRTLYHRHMLLRNM
;
A
#
# COMPACT_ATOMS: atom_id res chain seq x y z
N MET A 1 -30.11 7.44 4.96
CA MET A 1 -29.47 6.18 4.51
C MET A 1 -28.53 5.74 5.61
N VAL A 2 -28.84 4.66 6.32
CA VAL A 2 -27.91 4.08 7.32
C VAL A 2 -26.80 3.42 6.52
N MET A 3 -25.58 3.94 6.59
CA MET A 3 -24.45 3.30 5.94
C MET A 3 -24.04 2.09 6.78
N THR A 4 -24.34 0.90 6.29
CA THR A 4 -23.77 -0.35 6.78
C THR A 4 -22.28 -0.37 6.47
N LYS A 5 -21.47 -0.62 7.49
CA LYS A 5 -20.04 -0.87 7.33
C LYS A 5 -19.83 -2.29 6.81
N GLU A 6 -18.85 -2.46 5.92
CA GLU A 6 -18.41 -3.78 5.46
C GLU A 6 -17.53 -4.43 6.52
N LYS A 7 -17.89 -5.64 6.96
CA LYS A 7 -17.16 -6.36 8.00
C LYS A 7 -15.84 -6.89 7.45
N TYR A 8 -14.76 -6.68 8.21
CA TYR A 8 -13.45 -7.21 7.86
C TYR A 8 -12.69 -7.67 9.11
N SER A 9 -12.28 -8.94 9.12
CA SER A 9 -11.66 -9.59 10.27
C SER A 9 -10.13 -9.62 10.24
N GLY A 10 -9.52 -9.30 9.09
CA GLY A 10 -8.07 -9.30 8.92
C GLY A 10 -7.38 -8.05 9.47
N LYS A 11 -6.13 -7.88 9.09
CA LYS A 11 -5.32 -6.67 9.28
C LYS A 11 -5.27 -5.87 7.99
N ILE A 12 -5.01 -4.57 8.14
CA ILE A 12 -4.76 -3.65 7.02
C ILE A 12 -3.41 -2.99 7.27
N LEU A 13 -2.48 -3.16 6.33
CA LEU A 13 -1.28 -2.34 6.23
C LEU A 13 -1.49 -1.28 5.16
N ILE A 14 -1.41 -0.02 5.55
CA ILE A 14 -1.40 1.13 4.63
C ILE A 14 0.05 1.55 4.46
N ILE A 15 0.58 1.48 3.24
CA ILE A 15 1.95 1.89 2.92
C ILE A 15 1.89 3.28 2.31
N GLY A 16 2.60 4.23 2.91
CA GLY A 16 2.53 5.65 2.61
C GLY A 16 1.52 6.39 3.49
N CYS A 17 1.89 7.61 3.88
CA CYS A 17 1.08 8.55 4.65
C CYS A 17 1.06 9.95 3.99
N GLY A 18 1.27 10.01 2.67
CA GLY A 18 1.13 11.23 1.86
C GLY A 18 -0.31 11.69 1.67
N ALA A 19 -0.52 12.64 0.76
CA ALA A 19 -1.83 13.29 0.56
C ALA A 19 -2.97 12.30 0.28
N VAL A 20 -2.75 11.29 -0.59
CA VAL A 20 -3.77 10.30 -0.94
C VAL A 20 -4.17 9.47 0.28
N ALA A 21 -3.20 8.99 1.05
CA ALA A 21 -3.45 8.21 2.27
C ALA A 21 -4.21 9.03 3.32
N GLN A 22 -3.82 10.29 3.55
CA GLN A 22 -4.49 11.18 4.50
C GLN A 22 -5.97 11.40 4.15
N CYS A 23 -6.33 11.38 2.86
CA CYS A 23 -7.74 11.43 2.42
C CYS A 23 -8.45 10.06 2.50
N ALA A 24 -7.74 8.96 2.21
CA ALA A 24 -8.33 7.62 2.18
C ALA A 24 -8.58 7.03 3.58
N ILE A 25 -7.68 7.26 4.53
CA ILE A 25 -7.73 6.70 5.89
C ILE A 25 -9.08 7.00 6.60
N PRO A 26 -9.60 8.25 6.62
CA PRO A 26 -10.90 8.53 7.21
C PRO A 26 -12.05 7.76 6.55
N LEU A 27 -11.98 7.53 5.24
CA LEU A 27 -12.98 6.77 4.49
C LEU A 27 -12.91 5.28 4.86
N ILE A 28 -11.70 4.71 4.94
CA ILE A 28 -11.49 3.33 5.38
C ILE A 28 -12.13 3.10 6.76
N ILE A 29 -11.83 3.98 7.73
CA ILE A 29 -12.38 3.88 9.11
C ILE A 29 -13.91 4.05 9.12
N LYS A 30 -14.44 4.90 8.24
CA LYS A 30 -15.87 5.17 8.12
C LYS A 30 -16.63 3.98 7.53
N HIS A 31 -16.07 3.29 6.55
CA HIS A 31 -16.77 2.30 5.73
C HIS A 31 -16.44 0.84 6.08
N ILE A 32 -15.30 0.57 6.72
CA ILE A 32 -14.89 -0.78 7.12
C ILE A 32 -15.13 -0.97 8.61
N ASP A 33 -15.83 -2.04 8.98
CA ASP A 33 -15.99 -2.50 10.35
C ASP A 33 -14.84 -3.44 10.71
N ILE A 34 -13.79 -2.85 11.27
CA ILE A 34 -12.54 -3.48 11.70
C ILE A 34 -12.09 -2.87 13.03
N PRO A 35 -11.55 -3.65 13.98
CA PRO A 35 -10.87 -3.08 15.14
C PRO A 35 -9.70 -2.19 14.70
N LEU A 36 -9.70 -0.91 15.08
CA LEU A 36 -8.71 0.06 14.58
C LEU A 36 -7.25 -0.30 14.91
N LYS A 37 -7.02 -1.06 15.99
CA LYS A 37 -5.72 -1.65 16.34
C LYS A 37 -5.15 -2.64 15.31
N ASN A 38 -5.97 -3.10 14.36
CA ASN A 38 -5.59 -3.96 13.24
C ASN A 38 -5.20 -3.16 11.99
N ILE A 39 -5.32 -1.83 12.01
CA ILE A 39 -4.82 -0.96 10.95
C ILE A 39 -3.44 -0.44 11.36
N THR A 40 -2.47 -0.58 10.47
CA THR A 40 -1.12 -0.03 10.61
C THR A 40 -0.83 0.87 9.43
N ILE A 41 -0.40 2.11 9.68
CA ILE A 41 0.16 3.02 8.68
C ILE A 41 1.69 2.91 8.75
N MET A 42 2.33 2.71 7.61
CA MET A 42 3.78 2.69 7.48
C MET A 42 4.22 3.82 6.56
N ASP A 43 5.17 4.63 7.02
CA ASP A 43 5.89 5.59 6.18
C ASP A 43 7.33 5.74 6.69
N TYR A 44 8.25 6.15 5.84
CA TYR A 44 9.63 6.40 6.25
C TYR A 44 9.83 7.85 6.74
N GLU A 45 8.89 8.75 6.46
CA GLU A 45 8.81 10.11 7.00
C GLU A 45 7.88 10.18 8.21
N ASP A 46 7.99 11.26 8.98
CA ASP A 46 7.10 11.51 10.12
C ASP A 46 5.87 12.33 9.71
N TYR A 47 4.78 11.64 9.44
CA TYR A 47 3.46 12.23 9.17
C TYR A 47 2.48 12.04 10.33
N GLN A 48 2.93 11.62 11.52
CA GLN A 48 2.02 11.37 12.64
C GLN A 48 1.19 12.61 12.98
N ASP A 49 1.77 13.80 12.82
CA ASP A 49 1.09 15.08 13.03
C ASP A 49 -0.11 15.29 12.10
N LYS A 50 -0.10 14.70 10.90
CA LYS A 50 -1.17 14.79 9.90
C LYS A 50 -2.29 13.79 10.15
N VAL A 51 -2.05 12.77 10.98
CA VAL A 51 -3.02 11.70 11.26
C VAL A 51 -3.30 11.52 12.76
N LYS A 52 -3.04 12.53 13.60
CA LYS A 52 -3.23 12.47 15.07
C LYS A 52 -4.58 11.90 15.48
N ASP A 53 -5.66 12.38 14.87
CA ASP A 53 -7.02 11.93 15.18
C ASP A 53 -7.25 10.45 14.87
N THR A 54 -6.54 9.92 13.88
CA THR A 54 -6.56 8.50 13.53
C THR A 54 -5.78 7.69 14.55
N LEU A 55 -4.60 8.16 14.96
CA LEU A 55 -3.77 7.49 15.96
C LEU A 55 -4.45 7.46 17.34
N ALA A 56 -5.09 8.56 17.73
CA ALA A 56 -5.86 8.65 18.97
C ALA A 56 -7.03 7.65 19.03
N LYS A 57 -7.53 7.18 17.88
CA LYS A 57 -8.57 6.14 17.79
C LYS A 57 -8.02 4.71 17.85
N GLY A 58 -6.69 4.54 17.90
CA GLY A 58 -6.02 3.26 18.08
C GLY A 58 -5.40 2.65 16.82
N VAL A 59 -5.38 3.37 15.69
CA VAL A 59 -4.59 2.99 14.52
C VAL A 59 -3.09 3.12 14.84
N LYS A 60 -2.28 2.19 14.37
CA LYS A 60 -0.83 2.19 14.60
C LYS A 60 -0.11 2.99 13.52
N TYR A 61 0.99 3.63 13.90
CA TYR A 61 1.95 4.20 12.96
C TYR A 61 3.31 3.52 13.20
N VAL A 62 3.98 3.14 12.12
CA VAL A 62 5.34 2.57 12.18
C VAL A 62 6.23 3.27 11.17
N PHE A 63 7.46 3.52 11.59
CA PHE A 63 8.49 4.01 10.67
C PHE A 63 9.06 2.83 9.90
N GLY A 64 8.96 2.87 8.57
CA GLY A 64 9.43 1.79 7.72
C GLY A 64 9.50 2.22 6.26
N LYS A 65 10.49 1.70 5.55
CA LYS A 65 10.63 1.86 4.10
C LYS A 65 10.62 0.49 3.44
N ILE A 66 9.72 0.31 2.49
CA ILE A 66 9.76 -0.86 1.61
C ILE A 66 10.74 -0.57 0.48
N VAL A 67 11.73 -1.44 0.35
CA VAL A 67 12.70 -1.47 -0.74
C VAL A 67 12.79 -2.89 -1.27
N LYS A 68 13.35 -3.05 -2.47
CA LYS A 68 13.46 -4.34 -3.15
C LYS A 68 14.07 -5.43 -2.26
N GLU A 69 15.09 -5.08 -1.48
CA GLU A 69 15.86 -6.01 -0.67
C GLU A 69 15.10 -6.50 0.57
N ASN A 70 14.15 -5.72 1.09
CA ASN A 70 13.46 -6.03 2.35
C ASN A 70 11.97 -6.35 2.19
N MET A 71 11.36 -6.10 1.03
CA MET A 71 9.91 -6.11 0.84
C MET A 71 9.23 -7.32 1.47
N ALA A 72 9.66 -8.53 1.11
CA ALA A 72 9.02 -9.75 1.59
C ALA A 72 9.11 -9.93 3.12
N GLN A 73 10.26 -9.60 3.71
CA GLN A 73 10.50 -9.75 5.14
C GLN A 73 9.79 -8.65 5.93
N GLU A 74 9.77 -7.43 5.42
CA GLU A 74 9.15 -6.29 6.09
C GLU A 74 7.62 -6.41 6.08
N LEU A 75 7.02 -6.70 4.92
CA LEU A 75 5.57 -6.86 4.80
C LEU A 75 5.04 -8.01 5.67
N ALA A 76 5.77 -9.12 5.75
CA ALA A 76 5.39 -10.29 6.56
C ALA A 76 5.30 -10.03 8.06
N LYS A 77 5.88 -8.92 8.58
CA LYS A 77 5.72 -8.51 9.99
C LYS A 77 4.30 -8.01 10.28
N TYR A 78 3.60 -7.49 9.28
CA TYR A 78 2.36 -6.75 9.45
C TYR A 78 1.13 -7.48 8.92
N VAL A 79 1.29 -8.24 7.84
CA VAL A 79 0.20 -8.94 7.14
C VAL A 79 0.52 -10.40 6.85
N GLY A 80 -0.52 -11.24 6.79
CA GLY A 80 -0.48 -12.63 6.33
C GLY A 80 -1.73 -13.00 5.55
N SER A 81 -1.92 -14.29 5.23
CA SER A 81 -3.08 -14.76 4.44
C SER A 81 -4.42 -14.26 5.00
N GLY A 82 -5.24 -13.66 4.14
CA GLY A 82 -6.54 -13.07 4.47
C GLY A 82 -6.47 -11.61 4.95
N ASP A 83 -5.26 -11.04 5.09
CA ASP A 83 -5.05 -9.62 5.36
C ASP A 83 -5.02 -8.77 4.07
N MET A 84 -4.88 -7.45 4.22
CA MET A 84 -4.92 -6.50 3.10
C MET A 84 -3.75 -5.51 3.17
N ILE A 85 -3.17 -5.22 2.02
CA ILE A 85 -2.27 -4.09 1.79
C ILE A 85 -2.99 -3.03 0.95
N ILE A 86 -2.94 -1.78 1.42
CA ILE A 86 -3.35 -0.59 0.68
C ILE A 86 -2.09 0.22 0.41
N ASP A 87 -1.60 0.16 -0.82
CA ASP A 87 -0.34 0.77 -1.24
C ASP A 87 -0.58 2.15 -1.88
N LEU A 88 -0.22 3.18 -1.13
CA LEU A 88 -0.34 4.60 -1.50
C LEU A 88 1.03 5.30 -1.41
N ALA A 89 2.11 4.52 -1.51
CA ALA A 89 3.48 5.01 -1.56
C ALA A 89 3.95 5.16 -3.02
N PHE A 90 5.19 5.63 -3.17
CA PHE A 90 5.90 5.72 -4.45
C PHE A 90 7.16 4.86 -4.39
N ASN A 91 7.74 4.54 -5.56
CA ASN A 91 8.97 3.75 -5.70
C ASN A 91 8.91 2.32 -5.10
N ILE A 92 7.75 1.67 -5.19
CA ILE A 92 7.59 0.23 -4.93
C ILE A 92 7.13 -0.40 -6.24
N ASP A 93 7.80 -1.45 -6.71
CA ASP A 93 7.39 -2.09 -7.96
C ASP A 93 6.04 -2.78 -7.81
N CYS A 94 5.06 -2.32 -8.60
CA CYS A 94 3.68 -2.78 -8.53
C CYS A 94 3.55 -4.28 -8.84
N LEU A 95 4.34 -4.82 -9.77
CA LEU A 95 4.23 -6.21 -10.18
C LEU A 95 4.82 -7.13 -9.11
N GLU A 96 5.97 -6.75 -8.55
CA GLU A 96 6.61 -7.53 -7.48
C GLU A 96 5.73 -7.61 -6.22
N ILE A 97 5.18 -6.48 -5.74
CA ILE A 97 4.31 -6.50 -4.54
C ILE A 97 2.97 -7.17 -4.80
N LEU A 98 2.37 -6.98 -5.99
CA LEU A 98 1.13 -7.64 -6.37
C LEU A 98 1.30 -9.16 -6.40
N GLN A 99 2.36 -9.66 -7.06
CA GLN A 99 2.65 -11.09 -7.10
C GLN A 99 2.87 -11.64 -5.69
N TRP A 100 3.65 -10.93 -4.87
CA TRP A 100 3.92 -11.34 -3.48
C TRP A 100 2.63 -11.48 -2.66
N CYS A 101 1.68 -10.54 -2.83
CA CYS A 101 0.38 -10.58 -2.19
C CYS A 101 -0.48 -11.74 -2.70
N HIS A 102 -0.54 -11.93 -4.02
CA HIS A 102 -1.29 -13.01 -4.66
C HIS A 102 -0.82 -14.39 -4.16
N ASP A 103 0.49 -14.64 -4.16
CA ASP A 103 1.08 -15.91 -3.71
C ASP A 103 0.78 -16.22 -2.23
N ARG A 104 0.44 -15.21 -1.43
CA ARG A 104 0.18 -15.31 0.01
C ARG A 104 -1.29 -15.14 0.38
N ASN A 105 -2.18 -15.05 -0.61
CA ASN A 105 -3.60 -14.81 -0.40
C ASN A 105 -3.86 -13.54 0.43
N ILE A 106 -3.13 -12.46 0.11
CA ILE A 106 -3.27 -11.12 0.70
C ILE A 106 -4.00 -10.25 -0.32
N LEU A 107 -5.03 -9.52 0.12
CA LEU A 107 -5.71 -8.54 -0.71
C LEU A 107 -4.77 -7.35 -0.97
N TYR A 108 -4.71 -6.87 -2.21
CA TYR A 108 -3.87 -5.74 -2.58
C TYR A 108 -4.66 -4.72 -3.37
N VAL A 109 -4.50 -3.44 -3.04
CA VAL A 109 -5.02 -2.31 -3.81
C VAL A 109 -3.99 -1.19 -3.77
N ASN A 110 -3.84 -0.48 -4.89
CA ASN A 110 -2.96 0.67 -5.01
C ASN A 110 -3.59 1.78 -5.87
N ALA A 111 -2.82 2.85 -6.09
CA ALA A 111 -3.23 3.98 -6.92
C ALA A 111 -2.36 4.19 -8.17
N SER A 112 -1.29 3.40 -8.38
CA SER A 112 -0.35 3.59 -9.50
C SER A 112 0.41 2.31 -9.85
N VAL A 113 0.77 2.14 -11.13
CA VAL A 113 1.68 1.07 -11.58
C VAL A 113 3.12 1.60 -11.51
N GLU A 114 3.68 1.59 -10.31
CA GLU A 114 5.02 2.07 -9.96
C GLU A 114 6.14 1.07 -10.27
N GLU A 115 7.38 1.58 -10.32
CA GLU A 115 8.62 0.82 -10.45
C GLU A 115 9.55 1.14 -9.26
N TRP A 116 10.47 0.24 -8.89
CA TRP A 116 11.49 0.52 -7.87
C TRP A 116 12.34 1.75 -8.17
N ASP A 117 12.74 1.90 -9.44
CA ASP A 117 13.50 3.05 -9.93
C ASP A 117 12.96 3.48 -11.31
N PRO A 118 12.03 4.45 -11.35
CA PRO A 118 11.41 4.90 -12.59
C PRO A 118 12.37 5.71 -13.48
N PHE A 119 13.51 6.17 -12.94
CA PHE A 119 14.45 7.04 -13.66
C PHE A 119 15.74 6.32 -14.08
N ALA A 120 16.00 5.11 -13.58
CA ALA A 120 17.20 4.34 -13.95
C ALA A 120 17.38 4.24 -15.47
N GLY A 121 18.43 4.86 -16.03
CA GLY A 121 18.70 4.80 -17.47
C GLY A 121 17.63 5.46 -18.35
N GLN A 122 16.86 6.43 -17.82
CA GLN A 122 15.81 7.14 -18.56
C GLN A 122 16.27 7.71 -19.92
N ASP A 123 17.54 8.09 -20.03
CA ASP A 123 18.11 8.73 -21.21
C ASP A 123 18.59 7.69 -22.26
N SER A 124 18.74 6.43 -21.86
CA SER A 124 19.20 5.33 -22.73
C SER A 124 18.13 4.26 -23.00
N ARG A 125 17.05 4.22 -22.22
CA ARG A 125 15.92 3.30 -22.44
C ARG A 125 15.09 3.71 -23.66
N ASP A 126 14.60 2.70 -24.38
CA ASP A 126 13.58 2.89 -25.41
C ASP A 126 12.32 3.57 -24.80
N PRO A 127 11.85 4.70 -25.36
CA PRO A 127 10.66 5.39 -24.88
C PRO A 127 9.41 4.51 -24.74
N ARG A 128 9.28 3.45 -25.56
CA ARG A 128 8.14 2.51 -25.51
C ARG A 128 8.08 1.77 -24.17
N GLY A 129 9.24 1.38 -23.64
CA GLY A 129 9.35 0.70 -22.35
C GLY A 129 9.04 1.59 -21.15
N ARG A 130 8.99 2.91 -21.34
CA ARG A 130 8.71 3.90 -20.28
C ARG A 130 7.23 4.25 -20.14
N THR A 131 6.37 3.70 -21.00
CA THR A 131 4.95 4.04 -21.02
C THR A 131 4.17 3.25 -19.97
N LEU A 132 3.10 3.86 -19.43
CA LEU A 132 2.13 3.11 -18.63
C LEU A 132 1.52 1.94 -19.41
N TYR A 133 1.33 2.09 -20.73
CA TYR A 133 0.86 0.99 -21.58
C TYR A 133 1.76 -0.24 -21.47
N HIS A 134 3.09 -0.07 -21.57
CA HIS A 134 4.03 -1.17 -21.40
C HIS A 134 3.89 -1.85 -20.03
N ARG A 135 3.81 -1.07 -18.95
CA ARG A 135 3.64 -1.59 -17.59
C ARG A 135 2.33 -2.36 -17.43
N HIS A 136 1.21 -1.85 -17.97
CA HIS A 136 -0.07 -2.58 -17.98
C HIS A 136 -0.03 -3.87 -18.80
N MET A 137 0.74 -3.91 -19.89
CA MET A 137 0.92 -5.13 -20.67
C MET A 137 1.75 -6.19 -19.93
N LEU A 138 2.74 -5.78 -19.12
CA LEU A 138 3.45 -6.70 -18.23
C LEU A 138 2.49 -7.26 -17.17
N LEU A 139 1.70 -6.41 -16.52
CA LEU A 139 0.70 -6.81 -15.53
C LEU A 139 -0.34 -7.79 -16.10
N ARG A 140 -0.79 -7.59 -17.34
CA ARG A 140 -1.73 -8.49 -18.03
C ARG A 140 -1.18 -9.91 -18.23
N ASN A 141 0.15 -10.06 -18.31
CA ASN A 141 0.82 -11.33 -18.60
C ASN A 141 1.26 -12.08 -17.33
N MET A 142 0.99 -11.52 -16.14
CA MET A 142 1.15 -12.22 -14.85
C MET A 142 0.04 -13.25 -14.68
#